data_AF-G4TJV0-F1
#
_entry.id   AF-G4TJV0-F1
#
_cell.length_a   1.000
_cell.length_b   1.000
_cell.length_c   1.000
_cell.angle_alpha   90.00
_cell.angle_beta   90.00
_cell.angle_gamma   90.00
#
_symmetry.space_group_name_H-M   'P 1'
#
loop_
_entity.id
_entity.type
_entity.pdbx_description
1 polymer ?
#
loop_
_entity_poly.entity_id
_entity_poly.type
_entity_poly.pdbx_seq_one_letter_code
_entity_poly.pdbx_strand_id
1 'polypeptide(L)'
;MAGPNLEIFKFGFYLFFPLAMMVHYGNPEWYRRHVIPYREKLFPRVETTNQNLPTNRGEIRQQLEKLKEERNARRQAKEASE
;
A
#
# COMPACT_ATOMS: atom_id res chain seq x y z
N MET A 1 43.91 -14.59 12.00
CA MET A 1 42.55 -14.53 12.58
C MET A 1 42.66 -13.62 13.81
N ALA A 2 41.99 -12.47 13.85
CA ALA A 2 42.08 -11.61 15.03
C ALA A 2 41.44 -12.37 16.19
N GLY A 3 42.18 -12.55 17.28
CA GLY A 3 41.90 -13.52 18.34
C GLY A 3 40.60 -13.28 19.13
N PRO A 4 40.45 -13.89 20.32
CA PRO A 4 39.19 -13.97 21.07
C PRO A 4 38.42 -12.64 21.25
N ASN A 5 39.14 -11.51 21.31
CA ASN A 5 38.51 -10.18 21.40
C ASN A 5 37.62 -9.83 20.20
N LEU A 6 37.97 -10.29 18.99
CA LEU A 6 37.16 -10.04 17.80
C LEU A 6 35.87 -10.87 17.82
N GLU A 7 35.91 -12.07 18.40
CA GLU A 7 34.75 -12.94 18.53
C GLU A 7 33.74 -12.35 19.51
N ILE A 8 34.20 -11.81 20.65
CA ILE A 8 33.36 -11.11 21.63
C ILE A 8 32.70 -9.88 21.00
N PHE A 9 33.45 -9.08 20.22
CA PHE A 9 32.89 -7.93 19.52
C PHE A 9 31.80 -8.31 18.52
N LYS A 10 32.07 -9.30 17.66
CA LYS A 10 31.09 -9.79 16.68
C LYS A 10 29.83 -10.29 17.35
N PHE A 11 29.99 -11.10 18.40
CA PHE A 11 28.86 -11.64 19.15
C PHE A 11 28.03 -10.52 19.80
N GLY A 12 28.70 -9.56 20.44
CA GLY A 12 28.05 -8.38 21.00
C GLY A 12 27.28 -7.59 19.93
N PHE A 13 27.87 -7.37 18.76
CA PHE A 13 27.21 -6.69 17.64
C PHE A 13 26.00 -7.46 17.11
N TYR A 14 26.13 -8.78 16.92
CA TYR A 14 25.04 -9.62 16.44
C TYR A 14 23.85 -9.68 17.37
N LEU A 15 24.05 -9.50 18.68
CA LEU A 15 22.93 -9.38 19.62
C LEU A 15 22.41 -7.94 19.70
N PHE A 16 23.32 -6.98 19.84
CA PHE A 16 22.96 -5.58 20.04
C PHE A 16 22.21 -4.99 18.86
N PHE A 17 22.70 -5.21 17.64
CA PHE A 17 22.14 -4.61 16.44
C PHE A 17 20.66 -4.97 16.23
N PRO A 18 20.24 -6.25 16.16
CA PRO A 18 18.83 -6.58 16.00
C PRO A 18 17.98 -6.16 17.21
N LEU A 19 18.50 -6.21 18.45
CA LEU A 19 17.76 -5.73 19.62
C LEU A 19 17.50 -4.22 19.54
N ALA A 20 18.53 -3.44 19.21
CA ALA A 20 18.42 -1.99 19.09
C ALA A 20 17.45 -1.59 17.97
N MET A 21 17.52 -2.28 16.82
CA MET A 21 16.56 -2.11 15.72
C MET A 21 15.14 -2.46 16.19
N MET A 22 14.95 -3.56 16.92
CA MET A 22 13.64 -3.95 17.44
C MET A 22 13.07 -2.91 18.40
N VAL A 23 13.87 -2.38 19.33
CA VAL A 23 13.42 -1.35 20.28
C VAL A 23 13.08 -0.04 19.58
N HIS A 24 13.88 0.35 18.58
CA HIS A 24 13.66 1.59 17.84
C HIS A 24 12.43 1.50 16.91
N TYR A 25 12.41 0.51 16.02
CA TYR A 25 11.37 0.37 14.99
C TYR A 25 10.12 -0.35 15.49
N GLY A 26 10.23 -1.17 16.55
CA GLY A 26 9.09 -1.82 17.18
C GLY A 26 8.28 -0.89 18.09
N ASN A 27 8.74 0.34 18.32
CA ASN A 27 7.96 1.34 19.06
C ASN A 27 6.67 1.68 18.28
N PRO A 28 5.47 1.45 18.86
CA PRO A 28 4.20 1.77 18.21
C PRO A 28 4.09 3.25 17.79
N GLU A 29 4.68 4.15 18.57
CA GLU A 29 4.71 5.58 18.25
C GLU A 29 5.55 5.88 17.01
N TRP A 30 6.70 5.20 16.86
CA TRP A 30 7.53 5.36 15.67
C TRP A 30 6.76 4.91 14.42
N TYR A 31 6.11 3.74 14.49
CA TYR A 31 5.32 3.20 13.39
C TYR A 31 4.16 4.13 12.99
N ARG A 32 3.41 4.64 13.96
CA ARG A 32 2.29 5.56 13.71
C ARG A 32 2.72 6.87 13.07
N ARG A 33 3.90 7.40 13.41
CA ARG A 33 4.40 8.67 12.87
C ARG A 33 5.06 8.54 11.51
N HIS A 34 5.73 7.42 11.24
CA HIS A 34 6.56 7.29 10.04
C HIS A 34 5.95 6.38 8.97
N VAL A 35 5.31 5.27 9.37
CA VAL A 35 4.82 4.28 8.41
C VAL A 35 3.39 4.57 7.97
N ILE A 36 2.48 4.85 8.91
CA ILE A 36 1.06 5.08 8.60
C ILE A 36 0.89 6.27 7.62
N PRO A 37 1.50 7.45 7.84
CA PRO A 37 1.31 8.58 6.94
C PRO A 37 1.94 8.35 5.56
N TYR A 38 2.93 7.46 5.47
CA TYR A 38 3.54 7.10 4.19
C TYR A 38 2.57 6.36 3.26
N ARG A 39 1.59 5.62 3.83
CA ARG A 39 0.51 5.00 3.06
C ARG A 39 -0.26 6.04 2.23
N GLU A 40 -0.48 7.23 2.77
CA GLU A 40 -1.22 8.31 2.10
C GLU A 40 -0.45 8.92 0.91
N LYS A 41 0.88 8.76 0.88
CA LYS A 41 1.71 9.16 -0.25
C LYS A 41 1.76 8.11 -1.36
N LEU A 42 1.66 6.84 -0.98
CA LEU A 42 1.76 5.71 -1.91
C LEU A 42 0.44 5.41 -2.61
N PHE A 43 -0.68 5.52 -1.89
CA PHE A 43 -2.00 5.18 -2.42
C PHE A 43 -2.83 6.43 -2.68
N PRO A 44 -3.69 6.43 -3.72
CA PRO A 44 -4.68 7.47 -3.92
C PRO A 44 -5.55 7.62 -2.67
N ARG A 45 -6.05 8.83 -2.42
CA ARG A 45 -6.95 9.07 -1.30
C ARG A 45 -8.15 8.15 -1.39
N VAL A 46 -8.56 7.62 -0.24
CA VAL A 46 -9.69 6.70 -0.10
C VAL A 46 -10.96 7.29 -0.71
N GLU A 47 -11.16 8.60 -0.54
CA GLU A 47 -12.28 9.39 -1.08
C GLU A 47 -12.35 9.41 -2.61
N THR A 48 -11.19 9.36 -3.28
CA THR A 48 -11.12 9.40 -4.76
C THR A 48 -11.16 7.99 -5.35
N THR A 49 -11.01 6.95 -4.52
CA THR A 49 -10.97 5.57 -4.96
C THR A 49 -12.35 4.94 -4.83
N ASN A 50 -12.74 4.14 -5.81
CA ASN A 50 -14.00 3.42 -5.76
C ASN A 50 -13.91 2.30 -4.71
N GLN A 51 -14.46 2.51 -3.52
CA GLN A 51 -14.39 1.54 -2.40
C GLN A 51 -15.43 0.42 -2.53
N ASN A 52 -16.56 0.71 -3.17
CA ASN A 52 -17.70 -0.18 -3.22
C ASN A 52 -17.72 -0.94 -4.55
N LEU A 53 -16.81 -1.91 -4.69
CA LEU A 53 -16.85 -2.82 -5.82
C LEU A 53 -17.93 -3.88 -5.59
N PRO A 54 -18.73 -4.22 -6.63
CA PRO A 54 -19.67 -5.31 -6.56
C PRO A 54 -18.93 -6.63 -6.38
N THR A 55 -19.30 -7.40 -5.34
CA THR A 55 -18.65 -8.69 -5.04
C THR A 55 -19.48 -9.86 -5.56
N ASN A 56 -20.78 -9.64 -5.80
CA ASN A 56 -21.68 -10.66 -6.32
C ASN A 56 -21.70 -10.65 -7.85
N ARG A 57 -21.74 -11.84 -8.46
CA ARG A 57 -21.81 -12.04 -9.91
C ARG A 57 -22.97 -11.31 -10.57
N GLY A 58 -24.14 -11.25 -9.92
CA GLY A 58 -25.30 -10.53 -10.44
C GLY A 58 -25.04 -9.03 -10.56
N GLU A 59 -24.54 -8.44 -9.47
CA GLU A 59 -24.20 -7.01 -9.40
C GLU A 59 -23.07 -6.64 -10.36
N ILE A 60 -22.06 -7.51 -10.50
CA ILE A 60 -20.96 -7.33 -11.45
C ILE A 60 -21.49 -7.21 -12.89
N ARG A 61 -22.43 -8.09 -13.29
CA ARG A 61 -23.01 -8.05 -14.65
C ARG A 61 -23.79 -6.76 -14.89
N GLN A 62 -24.61 -6.34 -13.93
CA GLN A 62 -25.37 -5.10 -14.04
C GLN A 62 -24.46 -3.86 -14.14
N GLN A 63 -23.39 -3.80 -13.34
CA GLN A 63 -22.39 -2.74 -13.41
C GLN A 63 -21.65 -2.73 -14.76
N LEU A 64 -21.32 -3.91 -15.30
CA LEU A 64 -20.71 -4.04 -16.62
C LEU A 64 -21.60 -3.55 -17.76
N GLU A 65 -22.91 -3.82 -17.71
CA GLU A 65 -23.87 -3.33 -18.70
C GLU A 65 -23.94 -1.80 -18.67
N LYS A 66 -24.08 -1.20 -17.48
CA LYS A 66 -24.05 0.27 -17.32
C LYS A 66 -22.79 0.90 -17.91
N LEU A 67 -21.61 0.34 -17.60
CA LEU A 67 -20.35 0.85 -18.12
C LEU A 67 -20.24 0.75 -19.66
N LYS A 68 -20.82 -0.30 -20.26
CA LYS A 68 -20.86 -0.44 -21.73
C LYS A 68 -21.75 0.62 -22.37
N GLU A 69 -22.90 0.90 -21.77
CA GLU A 69 -23.84 1.92 -22.23
C GLU A 69 -23.21 3.31 -22.15
N GLU A 70 -22.61 3.67 -21.02
CA GLU A 70 -21.89 4.95 -20.86
C GLU A 70 -20.79 5.13 -21.90
N ARG A 71 -20.02 4.07 -22.18
CA ARG A 71 -18.96 4.10 -23.20
C ARG A 71 -19.53 4.36 -24.59
N ASN A 72 -20.62 3.68 -24.96
CA ASN A 72 -21.24 3.84 -26.26
C ASN A 72 -21.84 5.25 -26.41
N ALA A 73 -22.49 5.78 -25.37
CA ALA A 73 -23.02 7.14 -25.35
C ALA A 73 -21.92 8.19 -25.52
N ARG A 74 -20.79 8.04 -24.83
CA ARG A 74 -19.61 8.93 -25.00
C ARG A 74 -19.05 8.88 -26.42
N ARG A 75 -19.08 7.72 -27.06
CA ARG A 75 -18.63 7.56 -28.45
C ARG A 75 -19.55 8.30 -29.42
N GLN A 76 -20.86 8.10 -29.29
CA GLN A 76 -21.85 8.80 -30.11
C GLN A 76 -21.81 10.32 -29.92
N ALA A 77 -21.61 10.80 -28.69
CA ALA A 77 -21.48 12.23 -28.42
C ALA A 77 -20.24 12.85 -29.10
N LYS A 78 -19.14 12.11 -29.20
CA LYS A 78 -17.95 12.55 -29.95
C LYS A 78 -18.21 12.59 -31.44
N GLU A 79 -18.78 11.52 -31.99
CA GLU A 79 -19.14 11.41 -33.42
C GLU A 79 -20.17 12.46 -33.87
N ALA A 80 -21.00 12.98 -32.95
CA ALA A 80 -21.96 14.05 -33.24
C ALA A 80 -21.39 15.46 -33.07
N SER A 81 -20.24 15.61 -32.41
CA SER A 81 -19.54 16.90 -32.24
C SER A 81 -18.45 17.15 -33.30
N GLU A 82 -18.18 16.13 -34.12
CA GLU A 82 -17.26 16.14 -35.26
C GLU A 82 -18.05 16.40 -36.56
#